data_AF-A0AB73Q473-F1
#
_entry.id   AF-A0AB73Q473-F1
#
_cell.length_a   1.000
_cell.length_b   1.000
_cell.length_c   1.000
_cell.angle_alpha   90.00
_cell.angle_beta   90.00
_cell.angle_gamma   90.00
#
_symmetry.space_group_name_H-M   'P 1'
#
loop_
_entity.id
_entity.type
_entity.pdbx_description
1 polymer ?
#
loop_
_entity_poly.entity_id
_entity_poly.type
_entity_poly.pdbx_seq_one_letter_code
_entity_poly.pdbx_strand_id
1 'polypeptide(L)'
;MEAKELLETSIRCALVNCSPPLKDKKEWQESVKAMSIQPIRIQHFVNKHNLILAYIGFPLLEFVLKRACSEYVNMDGVIIKKFDNYKDKNIDKGKKRINSLEILLNLLFNHVADEKLKKLLTEFQKKIQTTCKSPNAFKLIYTWRNQSLHGTTNFSTIGGTLLSLSLLILLFEIKDDFEEIKNEEINDARRQINFYTSYYPPEGFPL
;
A
#
# COMPACT_ATOMS: atom_id res chain seq x y z
N MET A 1 -5.32 7.86 12.73
CA MET A 1 -6.36 8.30 11.77
C MET A 1 -5.82 8.31 10.34
N GLU A 2 -4.68 8.97 10.08
CA GLU A 2 -4.09 9.08 8.72
C GLU A 2 -3.68 7.76 8.03
N ALA A 3 -3.18 6.76 8.76
CA ALA A 3 -2.63 5.54 8.13
C ALA A 3 -3.68 4.63 7.48
N LYS A 4 -4.87 4.51 8.09
CA LYS A 4 -5.99 3.76 7.53
C LYS A 4 -6.46 4.39 6.22
N GLU A 5 -6.62 5.72 6.22
CA GLU A 5 -6.99 6.48 5.03
C GLU A 5 -5.95 6.38 3.92
N LEU A 6 -4.65 6.40 4.26
CA LEU A 6 -3.57 6.18 3.30
C LEU A 6 -3.67 4.79 2.65
N LEU A 7 -3.87 3.74 3.44
CA LEU A 7 -4.01 2.37 2.94
C LEU A 7 -5.26 2.23 2.07
N GLU A 8 -6.42 2.69 2.56
CA GLU A 8 -7.67 2.67 1.80
C GLU A 8 -7.56 3.43 0.48
N THR A 9 -6.98 4.63 0.49
CA THR A 9 -6.79 5.43 -0.72
C THR A 9 -5.85 4.75 -1.69
N SER A 10 -4.78 4.10 -1.20
CA SER A 10 -3.86 3.34 -2.04
C SER A 10 -4.55 2.15 -2.71
N ILE A 11 -5.37 1.40 -1.96
CA ILE A 11 -6.15 0.29 -2.49
C ILE A 11 -7.17 0.79 -3.53
N ARG A 12 -7.92 1.86 -3.23
CA ARG A 12 -8.87 2.46 -4.17
C ARG A 12 -8.20 2.92 -5.47
N CYS A 13 -7.02 3.54 -5.38
CA CYS A 13 -6.25 3.93 -6.56
C CYS A 13 -5.79 2.72 -7.39
N ALA A 14 -5.42 1.62 -6.74
CA ALA A 14 -5.05 0.38 -7.43
C ALA A 14 -6.24 -0.30 -8.12
N LEU A 15 -7.44 -0.20 -7.52
CA LEU A 15 -8.64 -0.88 -8.00
C LEU A 15 -9.52 -0.04 -8.95
N VAL A 16 -9.26 1.25 -9.13
CA VAL A 16 -10.18 2.16 -9.85
C VAL A 16 -10.52 1.72 -11.29
N ASN A 17 -9.60 1.02 -11.97
CA ASN A 17 -9.78 0.50 -13.33
C ASN A 17 -10.01 -1.02 -13.36
N CYS A 18 -10.17 -1.65 -12.19
CA CYS A 18 -10.58 -3.04 -12.09
C CYS A 18 -12.10 -3.12 -12.30
N SER A 19 -12.52 -3.78 -13.37
CA SER A 19 -13.92 -4.07 -13.64
C SER A 19 -14.15 -5.58 -13.57
N PRO A 20 -15.30 -6.04 -13.07
CA PRO A 20 -15.67 -7.44 -13.19
C PRO A 20 -15.71 -7.84 -14.68
N PRO A 21 -15.42 -9.11 -15.01
CA PRO A 21 -15.53 -9.58 -16.38
C PRO A 21 -16.97 -9.39 -16.88
N LEU A 22 -17.11 -8.66 -17.99
CA LEU A 22 -18.39 -8.39 -18.63
C LEU A 22 -18.88 -9.68 -19.29
N LYS A 23 -20.10 -10.10 -18.98
CA LYS A 23 -20.68 -11.35 -19.49
C LYS A 23 -21.27 -11.18 -20.87
N ASP A 24 -21.86 -10.01 -21.15
CA ASP A 24 -22.59 -9.73 -22.38
C ASP A 24 -22.36 -8.31 -22.94
N LYS A 25 -22.65 -8.15 -24.24
CA LYS A 25 -22.56 -6.87 -24.96
C LYS A 25 -23.46 -5.78 -24.35
N LYS A 26 -24.56 -6.17 -23.70
CA LYS A 26 -25.49 -5.25 -23.02
C LYS A 26 -24.86 -4.65 -21.76
N GLU A 27 -24.21 -5.47 -20.92
CA GLU A 27 -23.46 -5.01 -19.75
C GLU A 27 -22.28 -4.09 -20.15
N TRP A 28 -21.63 -4.38 -21.28
CA TRP A 28 -20.62 -3.47 -21.82
C TRP A 28 -21.20 -2.10 -22.19
N GLN A 29 -22.35 -2.06 -22.87
CA GLN A 29 -23.00 -0.79 -23.22
C GLN A 29 -23.46 -0.01 -21.97
N GLU A 30 -23.93 -0.70 -20.94
CA GLU A 30 -24.32 -0.10 -19.67
C GLU A 30 -23.12 0.47 -18.90
N SER A 31 -21.99 -0.23 -18.86
CA SER A 31 -20.77 0.28 -18.20
C SER A 31 -20.17 1.49 -18.92
N VAL A 32 -20.19 1.52 -20.25
CA VAL A 32 -19.76 2.69 -21.05
C VAL A 32 -20.67 3.90 -20.81
N LYS A 33 -21.99 3.70 -20.75
CA LYS A 33 -22.94 4.77 -20.41
C LYS A 33 -22.75 5.27 -18.97
N ALA A 34 -22.50 4.37 -18.02
CA ALA A 34 -22.22 4.76 -16.64
C ALA A 34 -20.95 5.60 -16.52
N MET A 35 -19.89 5.27 -17.29
CA MET A 35 -18.66 6.07 -17.35
C MET A 35 -18.88 7.47 -17.95
N SER A 36 -19.71 7.61 -18.99
CA SER A 36 -19.93 8.90 -19.64
C SER A 36 -20.75 9.90 -18.80
N ILE A 37 -21.50 9.40 -17.80
CA ILE A 37 -22.31 10.22 -16.88
C ILE A 37 -21.50 10.66 -15.65
N GLN A 38 -20.29 10.12 -15.44
CA GLN A 38 -19.53 10.43 -14.23
C GLN A 38 -19.09 11.90 -14.17
N PRO A 39 -19.17 12.54 -12.99
CA PRO A 39 -18.65 13.87 -12.77
C PRO A 39 -17.17 14.01 -13.19
N ILE A 40 -16.81 15.17 -13.75
CA ILE A 40 -15.45 15.50 -14.23
C ILE A 40 -14.36 15.18 -13.19
N ARG A 41 -14.65 15.36 -11.90
CA ARG A 41 -13.72 15.05 -10.80
C ARG A 41 -13.40 13.55 -10.69
N ILE A 42 -14.39 12.69 -10.92
CA ILE A 42 -14.18 11.24 -10.90
C ILE A 42 -13.35 10.82 -12.11
N GLN A 43 -13.62 11.39 -13.28
CA GLN A 43 -12.79 11.16 -14.47
C GLN A 43 -11.34 11.60 -14.25
N HIS A 44 -11.10 12.74 -13.61
CA HIS A 44 -9.73 13.16 -13.26
C HIS A 44 -9.04 12.19 -12.32
N PHE A 45 -9.74 11.69 -11.30
CA PHE A 45 -9.20 10.68 -10.38
C PHE A 45 -8.86 9.38 -11.13
N VAL A 46 -9.79 8.85 -11.92
CA VAL A 46 -9.61 7.65 -12.76
C VAL A 46 -8.40 7.81 -13.69
N ASN A 47 -8.20 8.98 -14.27
CA ASN A 47 -7.08 9.24 -15.18
C ASN A 47 -5.74 9.44 -14.48
N LYS A 48 -5.73 9.88 -13.20
CA LYS A 48 -4.52 10.20 -12.44
C LYS A 48 -4.19 9.16 -11.36
N HIS A 49 -4.95 8.08 -11.26
CA HIS A 49 -4.84 7.10 -10.18
C HIS A 49 -3.44 6.52 -9.99
N ASN A 50 -2.71 6.20 -11.07
CA ASN A 50 -1.33 5.69 -10.98
C ASN A 50 -0.37 6.74 -10.40
N LEU A 51 -0.55 8.02 -10.77
CA LEU A 51 0.23 9.12 -10.23
C LEU A 51 -0.05 9.28 -8.74
N ILE A 52 -1.33 9.31 -8.37
CA ILE A 52 -1.77 9.40 -6.98
C ILE A 52 -1.17 8.25 -6.17
N LEU A 53 -1.31 7.00 -6.66
CA LEU A 53 -0.77 5.81 -6.03
C LEU A 53 0.75 5.88 -5.84
N ALA A 54 1.50 6.35 -6.85
CA ALA A 54 2.95 6.51 -6.73
C ALA A 54 3.32 7.51 -5.63
N TYR A 55 2.59 8.61 -5.49
CA TYR A 55 2.85 9.63 -4.47
C TYR A 55 2.47 9.16 -3.06
N ILE A 56 1.31 8.54 -2.88
CA ILE A 56 0.84 8.08 -1.56
C ILE A 56 1.49 6.75 -1.14
N GLY A 57 2.01 5.97 -2.09
CA GLY A 57 2.70 4.71 -1.82
C GLY A 57 3.98 4.89 -0.99
N PHE A 58 4.69 6.01 -1.15
CA PHE A 58 5.89 6.31 -0.35
C PHE A 58 5.58 6.52 1.14
N PRO A 59 4.69 7.45 1.54
CA PRO A 59 4.34 7.60 2.95
C PRO A 59 3.66 6.36 3.53
N LEU A 60 2.87 5.62 2.73
CA LEU A 60 2.32 4.32 3.16
C LEU A 60 3.45 3.34 3.51
N LEU A 61 4.40 3.12 2.59
CA LEU A 61 5.51 2.20 2.82
C LEU A 61 6.37 2.64 4.01
N GLU A 62 6.61 3.95 4.16
CA GLU A 62 7.35 4.49 5.30
C GLU A 62 6.65 4.18 6.62
N PHE A 63 5.33 4.40 6.69
CA PHE A 63 4.51 4.07 7.85
C PHE A 63 4.59 2.57 8.18
N VAL A 64 4.38 1.70 7.18
CA VAL A 64 4.42 0.24 7.34
C VAL A 64 5.78 -0.22 7.83
N LEU A 65 6.87 0.31 7.27
CA LEU A 65 8.22 -0.06 7.68
C LEU A 65 8.55 0.39 9.11
N LYS A 66 8.15 1.61 9.49
CA LYS A 66 8.35 2.10 10.87
C LYS A 66 7.55 1.28 11.87
N ARG A 67 6.34 0.86 11.51
CA ARG A 67 5.53 -0.04 12.31
C ARG A 67 6.20 -1.40 12.48
N ALA A 68 6.62 -2.03 11.38
CA ALA A 68 7.29 -3.32 11.41
C ALA A 68 8.63 -3.26 12.17
N CYS A 69 9.33 -2.13 12.09
CA CYS A 69 10.60 -1.91 12.80
C CYS A 69 10.42 -1.18 14.14
N SER A 70 9.24 -1.25 14.77
CA SER A 70 8.92 -0.46 15.97
C SER A 70 9.84 -0.71 17.15
N GLU A 71 10.49 -1.87 17.22
CA GLU A 71 11.51 -2.20 18.23
C GLU A 71 12.76 -1.32 18.10
N TYR A 72 13.05 -0.83 16.89
CA TYR A 72 14.26 -0.08 16.55
C TYR A 72 14.01 1.41 16.31
N VAL A 73 12.85 1.75 15.76
CA VAL A 73 12.53 3.11 15.31
C VAL A 73 11.07 3.43 15.68
N ASN A 74 10.82 4.61 16.24
CA ASN A 74 9.45 5.05 16.52
C ASN A 74 8.75 5.57 15.24
N MET A 75 7.45 5.89 15.33
CA MET A 75 6.68 6.39 14.18
C MET A 75 7.17 7.74 13.62
N ASP A 76 7.83 8.56 14.45
CA ASP A 76 8.48 9.78 13.97
C ASP A 76 9.74 9.49 13.17
N GLY A 77 10.31 8.28 13.25
CA GLY A 77 11.57 7.91 12.63
C GLY A 77 12.77 8.04 13.56
N VAL A 78 12.57 8.35 14.84
CA VAL A 78 13.63 8.42 15.85
C VAL A 78 14.08 7.02 16.24
N ILE A 79 15.40 6.82 16.29
CA ILE A 79 16.00 5.53 16.62
C ILE A 79 15.98 5.33 18.14
N ILE A 80 15.32 4.25 18.57
CA ILE A 80 15.17 3.88 19.99
C ILE A 80 16.09 2.71 20.38
N LYS A 81 16.47 1.84 19.43
CA LYS A 81 17.44 0.74 19.62
C LYS A 81 18.53 0.80 18.55
N LYS A 82 19.77 0.53 18.96
CA LYS A 82 20.92 0.47 18.02
C LYS A 82 20.85 -0.83 17.21
N PHE A 83 21.35 -0.76 15.98
CA PHE A 83 21.47 -1.89 15.07
C PHE A 83 22.69 -1.71 14.17
N ASP A 84 23.30 -2.83 13.77
CA ASP A 84 24.47 -2.82 12.89
C ASP A 84 24.05 -2.70 11.42
N ASN A 85 24.95 -2.17 10.56
CA ASN A 85 24.81 -1.93 9.10
C ASN A 85 24.50 -0.50 8.65
N TYR A 86 24.57 0.50 9.52
CA TYR A 86 24.66 1.87 9.02
C TYR A 86 26.11 2.30 8.83
N LYS A 87 26.46 2.67 7.59
CA LYS A 87 27.81 3.17 7.21
C LYS A 87 28.25 4.41 8.00
N ASP A 88 27.35 5.03 8.73
CA ASP A 88 27.62 6.15 9.59
C ASP A 88 27.85 5.61 11.01
N LYS A 89 29.12 5.60 11.45
CA LYS A 89 29.55 5.22 12.80
C LYS A 89 28.94 6.06 13.94
N ASN A 90 27.98 6.93 13.61
CA ASN A 90 27.39 7.94 14.47
C ASN A 90 25.84 7.84 14.53
N ILE A 91 25.25 6.65 14.50
CA ILE A 91 23.86 6.50 14.95
C ILE A 91 23.86 6.47 16.48
N ASP A 92 23.78 7.66 17.06
CA ASP A 92 23.47 7.81 18.48
C ASP A 92 21.96 7.77 18.70
N LYS A 93 21.54 7.01 19.72
CA LYS A 93 20.16 6.96 20.20
C LYS A 93 19.65 8.39 20.43
N GLY A 94 18.43 8.68 20.00
CA GLY A 94 17.74 9.95 20.30
C GLY A 94 18.20 11.19 19.54
N LYS A 95 19.22 11.13 18.66
CA LYS A 95 19.68 12.30 17.89
C LYS A 95 19.47 12.21 16.37
N LYS A 96 19.23 11.00 15.83
CA LYS A 96 19.04 10.79 14.38
C LYS A 96 17.65 10.26 14.05
N ARG A 97 17.03 10.90 13.06
CA ARG A 97 15.75 10.54 12.46
C ARG A 97 16.00 9.81 11.13
N ILE A 98 15.46 8.61 10.98
CA ILE A 98 15.50 7.83 9.74
C ILE A 98 14.24 8.11 8.94
N ASN A 99 14.41 8.79 7.82
CA ASN A 99 13.36 9.02 6.82
C ASN A 99 13.70 8.38 5.45
N SER A 100 14.78 7.59 5.38
CA SER A 100 15.16 6.89 4.16
C SER A 100 14.52 5.51 4.12
N LEU A 101 13.72 5.28 3.08
CA LEU A 101 13.13 3.97 2.79
C LEU A 101 14.20 2.90 2.59
N GLU A 102 15.35 3.22 1.98
CA GLU A 102 16.45 2.27 1.82
C GLU A 102 16.96 1.77 3.18
N ILE A 103 17.11 2.68 4.15
CA ILE A 103 17.57 2.30 5.50
C ILE A 103 16.52 1.44 6.19
N LEU A 104 15.26 1.86 6.16
CA LEU A 104 14.16 1.13 6.79
C LEU A 104 13.96 -0.27 6.19
N LEU A 105 14.10 -0.41 4.87
CA LEU A 105 14.03 -1.70 4.18
C LEU A 105 15.20 -2.62 4.57
N ASN A 106 16.42 -2.07 4.67
CA ASN A 106 17.57 -2.83 5.14
C ASN A 106 17.45 -3.21 6.62
N LEU A 107 16.88 -2.35 7.45
CA LEU A 107 16.62 -2.63 8.86
C LEU A 107 15.62 -3.79 9.01
N LEU A 108 14.49 -3.71 8.30
CA LEU A 108 13.51 -4.79 8.24
C LEU A 108 14.18 -6.10 7.83
N PHE A 109 14.89 -6.11 6.70
CA PHE A 109 15.48 -7.32 6.13
C PHE A 109 16.54 -7.97 7.03
N ASN A 110 17.40 -7.17 7.66
CA ASN A 110 18.53 -7.69 8.41
C ASN A 110 18.21 -8.04 9.87
N HIS A 111 17.28 -7.31 10.50
CA HIS A 111 17.08 -7.36 11.96
C HIS A 111 15.68 -7.79 12.41
N VAL A 112 14.66 -7.61 11.57
CA VAL A 112 13.25 -7.87 11.97
C VAL A 112 12.69 -9.08 11.23
N ALA A 113 13.01 -9.24 9.95
CA ALA A 113 12.44 -10.28 9.12
C ALA A 113 12.93 -11.67 9.54
N ASP A 114 11.99 -12.59 9.73
CA ASP A 114 12.31 -14.02 9.84
C ASP A 114 12.73 -14.60 8.47
N GLU A 115 13.16 -15.87 8.45
CA GLU A 115 13.63 -16.52 7.23
C GLU A 115 12.57 -16.59 6.12
N LYS A 116 11.27 -16.68 6.46
CA LYS A 116 10.19 -16.68 5.48
C LYS A 116 10.04 -15.30 4.85
N LEU A 117 9.99 -14.24 5.66
CA LEU A 117 9.89 -12.88 5.15
C LEU A 117 11.14 -12.48 4.35
N LYS A 118 12.34 -12.85 4.80
CA LYS A 118 13.58 -12.62 4.03
C LYS A 118 13.52 -13.26 2.65
N LYS A 119 13.01 -14.50 2.55
CA LYS A 119 12.86 -15.18 1.27
C LYS A 119 11.91 -14.41 0.35
N LEU A 120 10.73 -14.03 0.85
CA LEU A 120 9.74 -13.25 0.09
C LEU A 120 10.30 -11.89 -0.35
N LEU A 121 11.00 -11.18 0.54
CA LEU A 121 11.67 -9.91 0.22
C LEU A 121 12.78 -10.11 -0.82
N THR A 122 13.50 -11.23 -0.78
CA THR A 122 14.54 -11.53 -1.78
C THR A 122 13.93 -11.79 -3.16
N GLU A 123 12.82 -12.54 -3.23
CA GLU A 123 12.07 -12.75 -4.47
C GLU A 123 11.52 -11.43 -5.03
N PHE A 124 10.99 -10.58 -4.15
CA PHE A 124 10.52 -9.24 -4.50
C PHE A 124 11.64 -8.37 -5.06
N GLN A 125 12.81 -8.35 -4.40
CA GLN A 125 13.99 -7.64 -4.87
C GLN A 125 14.45 -8.14 -6.25
N LYS A 126 14.53 -9.46 -6.45
CA LYS A 126 14.88 -10.05 -7.75
C LYS A 126 13.93 -9.59 -8.84
N LYS A 127 12.61 -9.55 -8.57
CA LYS A 127 11.62 -9.08 -9.54
C LYS A 127 11.86 -7.63 -9.94
N ILE A 128 12.12 -6.73 -8.98
CA ILE A 128 12.47 -5.33 -9.26
C ILE A 128 13.76 -5.24 -10.09
N GLN A 129 14.79 -5.99 -9.70
CA GLN A 129 16.07 -5.98 -10.42
C GLN A 129 15.90 -6.42 -11.88
N THR A 130 15.12 -7.46 -12.14
CA THR A 130 14.82 -7.93 -13.50
C THR A 130 13.97 -6.93 -14.29
N THR A 131 12.90 -6.41 -13.72
CA THR A 131 11.96 -5.51 -14.42
C THR A 131 12.57 -4.13 -14.66
N CYS A 132 13.35 -3.61 -13.73
CA CYS A 132 13.86 -2.23 -13.77
C CYS A 132 15.36 -2.15 -14.09
N LYS A 133 16.03 -3.28 -14.35
CA LYS A 133 17.47 -3.37 -14.70
C LYS A 133 18.38 -2.62 -13.70
N SER A 134 18.07 -2.73 -12.41
CA SER A 134 18.86 -2.11 -11.33
C SER A 134 19.58 -3.19 -10.52
N PRO A 135 20.84 -2.98 -10.09
CA PRO A 135 21.54 -3.93 -9.25
C PRO A 135 21.06 -3.91 -7.79
N ASN A 136 20.45 -2.83 -7.31
CA ASN A 136 19.98 -2.71 -5.93
C ASN A 136 18.54 -2.20 -5.89
N ALA A 137 17.60 -3.07 -5.53
CA ALA A 137 16.17 -2.78 -5.50
C ALA A 137 15.78 -1.78 -4.41
N PHE A 138 16.32 -1.88 -3.20
CA PHE A 138 15.99 -0.96 -2.10
C PHE A 138 16.50 0.45 -2.35
N LYS A 139 17.72 0.57 -2.87
CA LYS A 139 18.26 1.86 -3.33
C LYS A 139 17.42 2.43 -4.47
N LEU A 140 16.98 1.59 -5.41
CA LEU A 140 16.11 2.01 -6.51
C LEU A 140 14.79 2.57 -5.99
N ILE A 141 14.13 1.89 -5.06
CA ILE A 141 12.89 2.36 -4.41
C ILE A 141 13.11 3.74 -3.78
N TYR A 142 14.22 3.93 -3.06
CA TYR A 142 14.56 5.24 -2.50
C TYR A 142 14.74 6.31 -3.59
N THR A 143 15.44 5.99 -4.68
CA THR A 143 15.68 6.94 -5.78
C THR A 143 14.41 7.30 -6.56
N TRP A 144 13.42 6.40 -6.64
CA TRP A 144 12.15 6.67 -7.29
C TRP A 144 11.40 7.85 -6.70
N ARG A 145 11.56 8.14 -5.40
CA ARG A 145 10.95 9.32 -4.78
C ARG A 145 11.41 10.61 -5.46
N ASN A 146 12.70 10.71 -5.79
CA ASN A 146 13.24 11.88 -6.48
C ASN A 146 12.95 11.85 -7.98
N GLN A 147 12.99 10.67 -8.62
CA GLN A 147 12.73 10.55 -10.06
C GLN A 147 11.25 10.78 -10.43
N SER A 148 10.32 10.35 -9.59
CA SER A 148 8.88 10.57 -9.78
C SER A 148 8.50 12.05 -9.74
N LEU A 149 9.23 12.87 -8.95
CA LEU A 149 9.09 14.32 -8.93
C LEU A 149 9.54 15.00 -10.24
N HIS A 150 10.40 14.35 -11.02
CA HIS A 150 10.92 14.87 -12.29
C HIS A 150 10.19 14.33 -13.52
N GLY A 151 9.13 13.52 -13.35
CA GLY A 151 8.24 13.09 -14.44
C GLY A 151 8.83 12.06 -15.42
N THR A 152 9.98 11.47 -15.12
CA THR A 152 10.72 10.59 -16.05
C THR A 152 10.41 9.09 -15.89
N THR A 153 9.43 8.73 -15.06
CA THR A 153 9.24 7.34 -14.59
C THR A 153 7.83 6.79 -14.79
N ASN A 154 7.73 5.46 -14.91
CA ASN A 154 6.45 4.74 -14.99
C ASN A 154 5.76 4.71 -13.61
N PHE A 155 4.87 5.68 -13.35
CA PHE A 155 4.13 5.79 -12.10
C PHE A 155 3.32 4.54 -11.73
N SER A 156 2.81 3.80 -12.72
CA SER A 156 2.07 2.56 -12.47
C SER A 156 2.98 1.49 -11.86
N THR A 157 4.18 1.31 -12.41
CA THR A 157 5.18 0.39 -11.86
C THR A 157 5.61 0.81 -10.45
N ILE A 158 5.89 2.09 -10.23
CA ILE A 158 6.29 2.60 -8.90
C ILE A 158 5.18 2.38 -7.88
N GLY A 159 3.98 2.90 -8.15
CA GLY A 159 2.84 2.80 -7.24
C GLY A 159 2.46 1.36 -6.93
N GLY A 160 2.40 0.51 -7.95
CA GLY A 160 2.15 -0.92 -7.79
C GLY A 160 3.22 -1.60 -6.93
N THR A 161 4.51 -1.32 -7.19
CA THR A 161 5.62 -1.90 -6.41
C THR A 161 5.55 -1.48 -4.94
N LEU A 162 5.35 -0.19 -4.66
CA LEU A 162 5.28 0.33 -3.29
C LEU A 162 4.08 -0.27 -2.53
N LEU A 163 2.91 -0.35 -3.18
CA LEU A 163 1.72 -0.95 -2.57
C LEU A 163 1.91 -2.44 -2.33
N SER A 164 2.42 -3.20 -3.32
CA SER A 164 2.66 -4.63 -3.17
C SER A 164 3.64 -4.94 -2.03
N LEU A 165 4.71 -4.15 -1.89
CA LEU A 165 5.66 -4.31 -0.80
C LEU A 165 5.02 -3.98 0.55
N SER A 166 4.21 -2.92 0.62
CA SER A 166 3.48 -2.54 1.83
C SER A 166 2.51 -3.65 2.26
N LEU A 167 1.73 -4.18 1.33
CA LEU A 167 0.80 -5.28 1.58
C LEU A 167 1.52 -6.56 2.01
N LEU A 168 2.65 -6.89 1.38
CA LEU A 168 3.46 -8.05 1.77
C LEU A 168 3.88 -7.97 3.24
N ILE A 169 4.39 -6.82 3.67
CA ILE A 169 4.83 -6.61 5.05
C ILE A 169 3.64 -6.65 6.01
N LEU A 170 2.54 -5.95 5.69
CA LEU A 170 1.33 -5.92 6.50
C LEU A 170 0.72 -7.31 6.69
N LEU A 171 0.60 -8.09 5.60
CA LEU A 171 0.08 -9.46 5.66
C LEU A 171 0.98 -10.37 6.49
N PHE A 172 2.29 -10.14 6.45
CA PHE A 172 3.23 -10.91 7.25
C PHE A 172 3.12 -10.60 8.75
N GLU A 173 2.86 -9.35 9.12
CA GLU A 173 2.64 -8.96 10.52
C GLU A 173 1.39 -9.60 11.13
N ILE A 174 0.33 -9.78 10.33
CA ILE A 174 -0.94 -10.36 10.81
C ILE A 174 -1.07 -11.86 10.50
N LYS A 175 -0.01 -12.51 9.98
CA LYS A 175 -0.11 -13.86 9.40
C LYS A 175 -0.65 -14.91 10.38
N ASP A 176 -0.31 -14.77 11.66
CA ASP A 176 -0.64 -15.75 12.70
C ASP A 176 -2.10 -15.57 13.17
N ASP A 177 -2.60 -14.34 13.15
CA ASP A 177 -3.97 -13.98 13.59
C ASP A 177 -4.92 -13.73 12.40
N PHE A 178 -4.48 -13.96 11.16
CA PHE A 178 -5.19 -13.53 9.95
C PHE A 178 -6.62 -14.08 9.86
N GLU A 179 -6.80 -15.37 10.17
CA GLU A 179 -8.11 -16.02 10.10
C GLU A 179 -9.08 -15.48 11.16
N GLU A 180 -8.57 -15.15 12.35
CA GLU A 180 -9.36 -14.54 13.42
C GLU A 180 -9.83 -13.15 13.01
N ILE A 181 -8.88 -12.27 12.63
CA ILE A 181 -9.17 -10.91 12.17
C ILE A 181 -10.16 -10.91 10.99
N LYS A 182 -9.95 -11.81 10.02
CA LYS A 182 -10.86 -11.95 8.86
C LYS A 182 -12.29 -12.29 9.29
N ASN A 183 -12.45 -13.23 10.22
CA ASN A 183 -13.78 -13.65 10.66
C ASN A 183 -14.49 -12.56 11.46
N GLU A 184 -13.76 -11.82 12.31
CA GLU A 184 -14.29 -10.65 13.02
C GLU A 184 -14.81 -9.59 12.03
N GLU A 185 -13.99 -9.18 11.07
CA GLU A 185 -14.33 -8.16 10.07
C GLU A 185 -15.50 -8.61 9.18
N ILE A 186 -15.57 -9.89 8.77
CA ILE A 186 -16.71 -10.42 8.02
C ILE A 186 -17.99 -10.37 8.84
N ASN A 187 -17.93 -10.71 10.13
CA ASN A 187 -19.08 -10.68 11.01
C ASN A 187 -19.57 -9.24 11.25
N ASP A 188 -18.66 -8.29 11.42
CA ASP A 188 -18.99 -6.89 11.57
C ASP A 188 -19.56 -6.29 10.28
N ALA A 189 -19.01 -6.63 9.11
CA ALA A 189 -19.59 -6.25 7.82
C ALA A 189 -21.01 -6.80 7.65
N ARG A 190 -21.26 -8.06 8.02
CA ARG A 190 -22.60 -8.67 8.02
C ARG A 190 -23.56 -7.95 8.97
N ARG A 191 -23.11 -7.59 10.18
CA ARG A 191 -23.91 -6.81 11.14
C ARG A 191 -24.29 -5.45 10.56
N GLN A 192 -23.34 -4.76 9.93
CA GLN A 192 -23.60 -3.47 9.30
C GLN A 192 -24.59 -3.60 8.14
N ILE A 193 -24.42 -4.58 7.24
CA ILE A 193 -25.37 -4.82 6.14
C ILE A 193 -26.78 -5.07 6.68
N ASN A 194 -26.92 -5.92 7.70
CA ASN A 194 -28.21 -6.19 8.33
C ASN A 194 -28.83 -4.97 9.01
N PHE A 195 -28.00 -4.06 9.53
CA PHE A 195 -28.46 -2.80 10.09
C PHE A 195 -28.97 -1.86 8.98
N TYR A 196 -28.28 -1.75 7.85
CA TYR A 196 -28.69 -0.88 6.74
C TYR A 196 -29.88 -1.43 5.95
N THR A 197 -30.06 -2.75 5.85
CA THR A 197 -31.26 -3.35 5.22
C THR A 197 -32.52 -3.19 6.06
N SER A 198 -32.40 -2.86 7.35
CA SER A 198 -33.54 -2.57 8.24
C SER A 198 -34.14 -1.17 8.07
N TYR A 199 -33.50 -0.25 7.33
CA TYR A 199 -33.86 1.17 7.27
C TYR A 199 -34.28 1.70 5.89
N TYR A 200 -34.54 0.84 4.90
CA TYR A 200 -35.22 1.21 3.64
C TYR A 200 -36.53 0.41 3.49
N PRO A 201 -37.60 1.05 2.98
CA PRO A 201 -38.94 0.94 3.55
C PRO A 201 -39.61 -0.40 3.24
N PRO A 202 -40.55 -0.84 4.10
CA PRO A 202 -41.36 -2.02 3.83
C PRO A 202 -42.12 -1.85 2.52
N GLU A 203 -42.16 -2.91 1.73
CA GLU A 203 -42.97 -3.05 0.53
C GLU A 203 -44.40 -2.54 0.79
N GLY A 204 -44.78 -1.36 0.26
CA GLY A 204 -46.13 -0.84 0.51
C GLY A 204 -46.42 0.64 0.30
N PHE A 205 -45.66 1.39 -0.50
CA PHE A 205 -46.14 2.71 -0.95
C PHE A 205 -46.85 2.57 -2.30
N PRO A 206 -48.19 2.75 -2.37
CA PRO A 206 -48.89 2.82 -3.64
C PRO A 206 -48.57 4.15 -4.34
N LEU A 207 -48.32 4.07 -5.65
CA LEU A 207 -48.30 5.20 -6.59
C LEU A 207 -49.70 5.75 -6.84
#